data_AF-H8Z1L2-F1
#
_entry.id   AF-H8Z1L2-F1
#
_cell.length_a   1.000
_cell.length_b   1.000
_cell.length_c   1.000
_cell.angle_alpha   90.00
_cell.angle_beta   90.00
_cell.angle_gamma   90.00
#
_symmetry.space_group_name_H-M   'P 1'
#
loop_
_entity.id
_entity.type
_entity.pdbx_description
1 polymer ?
#
loop_
_entity_poly.entity_id
_entity_poly.type
_entity_poly.pdbx_seq_one_letter_code
_entity_poly.pdbx_strand_id
1 'polypeptide(L)'
;MKQSLSDYCRGFANANAPWPALPLAEPPSMAWWRALLAETDGVSLFDRLRESLPQLCMPQRPGVSQSEEYRHAVLRGLPLHTSLGAEMPGLLAPEQLRLEIAAHFAVTLPVLRTSDREDFLFLTRALAHRCEPVPIAAGVHAQAVGGLIHWGLIRVHGRETRAQLILLHEAPYGSVPADRVPGRPSAAHWLALSGVLRLEHELTHLATKALCGEMRLNLLDELIADAMGMLRALGTFSADLFRRCLGVEEDGSAPAHARVWTYVAELEQSDALTAIQLALERAQELEALFKSSRLPTDPVQRLRWLCQQRLCSRWRD
;
A
#
# COMPACT_ATOMS: atom_id res chain seq x y z
N MET A 1 -19.97 10.94 -13.95
CA MET A 1 -19.61 10.95 -15.38
C MET A 1 -18.41 10.04 -15.51
N LYS A 2 -18.50 8.97 -16.31
CA LYS A 2 -17.40 8.00 -16.45
C LYS A 2 -16.20 8.65 -17.16
N GLN A 3 -15.00 8.19 -16.81
CA GLN A 3 -13.75 8.69 -17.38
C GLN A 3 -13.61 8.20 -18.84
N SER A 4 -13.05 9.03 -19.72
CA SER A 4 -12.73 8.60 -21.09
C SER A 4 -11.53 7.64 -21.10
N LEU A 5 -11.53 6.64 -21.99
CA LEU A 5 -10.37 5.76 -22.17
C LEU A 5 -9.08 6.54 -22.47
N SER A 6 -9.16 7.61 -23.26
CA SER A 6 -7.99 8.46 -23.58
C SER A 6 -7.39 9.10 -22.33
N ASP A 7 -8.22 9.64 -21.44
CA ASP A 7 -7.76 10.25 -20.18
C ASP A 7 -7.24 9.20 -19.19
N TYR A 8 -7.85 8.01 -19.19
CA TYR A 8 -7.40 6.89 -18.37
C TYR A 8 -5.99 6.43 -18.76
N CYS A 9 -5.77 6.29 -20.06
CA CYS A 9 -4.55 5.77 -20.66
C CYS A 9 -3.36 6.74 -20.68
N ARG A 10 -3.57 8.02 -20.35
CA ARG A 10 -2.46 9.00 -20.26
C ARG A 10 -1.46 8.60 -19.16
N GLY A 11 -0.19 8.96 -19.36
CA GLY A 11 0.86 8.78 -18.35
C GLY A 11 0.73 9.71 -17.14
N PHE A 12 1.77 9.78 -16.32
CA PHE A 12 1.82 10.73 -15.21
C PHE A 12 1.96 12.17 -15.72
N ALA A 13 1.20 13.10 -15.16
CA ALA A 13 1.17 14.49 -15.60
C ALA A 13 2.56 15.15 -15.55
N ASN A 14 3.32 14.88 -14.47
CA ASN A 14 4.66 15.43 -14.27
C ASN A 14 5.78 14.40 -14.50
N ALA A 15 5.57 13.39 -15.35
CA ALA A 15 6.54 12.33 -15.58
C ALA A 15 7.93 12.83 -16.05
N ASN A 16 7.94 13.94 -16.80
CA ASN A 16 9.15 14.54 -17.35
C ASN A 16 9.70 15.70 -16.51
N ALA A 17 9.01 16.07 -15.42
CA ALA A 17 9.51 17.09 -14.52
C ALA A 17 10.82 16.61 -13.86
N PRO A 18 11.79 17.51 -13.62
CA PRO A 18 12.98 17.15 -12.88
C PRO A 18 12.60 16.71 -11.47
N TRP A 19 13.10 15.55 -11.05
CA TRP A 19 12.97 15.11 -9.67
C TRP A 19 13.91 15.90 -8.75
N PRO A 20 13.56 16.10 -7.49
CA PRO A 20 14.48 16.62 -6.48
C PRO A 20 15.68 15.68 -6.29
N ALA A 21 16.69 16.13 -5.54
CA ALA A 21 17.79 15.27 -5.13
C ALA A 21 17.27 14.09 -4.28
N LEU A 22 17.81 12.89 -4.55
CA LEU A 22 17.43 11.65 -3.88
C LEU A 22 18.63 11.08 -3.09
N PRO A 23 18.39 10.39 -1.95
CA PRO A 23 17.08 10.12 -1.35
C PRO A 23 16.42 11.39 -0.78
N LEU A 24 15.08 11.43 -0.75
CA LEU A 24 14.36 12.52 -0.09
C LEU A 24 14.71 12.58 1.39
N ALA A 25 14.72 13.80 1.94
CA ALA A 25 14.97 14.01 3.36
C ALA A 25 13.90 13.30 4.22
N GLU A 26 14.36 12.59 5.24
CA GLU A 26 13.49 11.93 6.21
C GLU A 26 12.70 12.97 7.03
N PRO A 27 11.39 12.79 7.25
CA PRO A 27 10.62 13.71 8.07
C PRO A 27 11.06 13.61 9.55
N PRO A 28 11.10 14.73 10.31
CA PRO A 28 11.50 14.72 11.72
C PRO A 28 10.72 13.75 12.61
N SER A 29 9.48 13.42 12.22
CA SER A 29 8.62 12.46 12.90
C SER A 29 9.21 11.06 13.02
N MET A 30 10.16 10.68 12.14
CA MET A 30 10.77 9.36 12.18
C MET A 30 11.63 9.11 13.42
N ALA A 31 12.16 10.17 14.06
CA ALA A 31 12.88 10.04 15.31
C ALA A 31 12.00 9.38 16.40
N TRP A 32 10.71 9.74 16.45
CA TRP A 32 9.75 9.14 17.37
C TRP A 32 9.52 7.65 17.09
N TRP A 33 9.36 7.27 15.81
CA TRP A 33 9.18 5.88 15.41
C TRP A 33 10.42 5.03 15.69
N ARG A 34 11.62 5.59 15.53
CA ARG A 34 12.88 4.91 15.85
C ARG A 34 13.04 4.69 17.36
N ALA A 35 12.64 5.67 18.17
CA ALA A 35 12.62 5.52 19.61
C ALA A 35 11.64 4.42 20.04
N LEU A 36 10.41 4.42 19.49
CA LEU A 36 9.44 3.35 19.74
C LEU A 36 10.01 1.98 19.36
N LEU A 37 10.56 1.85 18.15
CA LEU A 37 11.15 0.60 17.66
C LEU A 37 12.29 0.08 18.55
N ALA A 38 13.09 0.97 19.15
CA ALA A 38 14.18 0.59 20.04
C ALA A 38 13.70 0.15 21.44
N GLU A 39 12.51 0.60 21.85
CA GLU A 39 11.98 0.40 23.21
C GLU A 39 10.98 -0.77 23.34
N THR A 40 10.48 -1.31 22.23
CA THR A 40 9.36 -2.28 22.25
C THR A 40 9.69 -3.62 21.61
N ASP A 41 9.19 -4.69 22.23
CA ASP A 41 8.90 -5.98 21.60
C ASP A 41 7.45 -6.03 21.06
N GLY A 42 7.03 -7.12 20.43
CA GLY A 42 5.71 -7.21 19.78
C GLY A 42 4.52 -6.95 20.72
N VAL A 43 4.57 -7.46 21.97
CA VAL A 43 3.47 -7.31 22.93
C VAL A 43 3.45 -5.89 23.50
N SER A 44 4.60 -5.36 23.92
CA SER A 44 4.70 -3.98 24.41
C SER A 44 4.44 -2.94 23.33
N LEU A 45 4.65 -3.28 22.05
CA LEU A 45 4.42 -2.38 20.92
C LEU A 45 2.97 -1.91 20.84
N PHE A 46 1.99 -2.81 20.93
CA PHE A 46 0.59 -2.41 20.82
C PHE A 46 0.18 -1.47 21.97
N ASP A 47 0.63 -1.75 23.19
CA ASP A 47 0.37 -0.92 24.36
C ASP A 47 0.97 0.48 24.21
N ARG A 48 2.22 0.57 23.76
CA ARG A 48 2.89 1.85 23.52
C ARG A 48 2.25 2.63 22.37
N LEU A 49 1.74 1.95 21.33
CA LEU A 49 0.97 2.62 20.27
C LEU A 49 -0.31 3.25 20.83
N ARG A 50 -1.03 2.57 21.74
CA ARG A 50 -2.28 3.09 22.35
C ARG A 50 -2.09 4.41 23.11
N GLU A 51 -0.92 4.63 23.72
CA GLU A 51 -0.58 5.90 24.41
C GLU A 51 -0.55 7.12 23.46
N SER A 52 -0.31 6.87 22.18
CA SER A 52 -0.16 7.91 21.15
C SER A 52 -1.24 7.89 20.07
N LEU A 53 -1.99 6.80 19.97
CA LEU A 53 -3.06 6.57 19.00
C LEU A 53 -4.34 6.12 19.73
N PRO A 54 -5.13 7.05 20.29
CA PRO A 54 -6.37 6.72 21.00
C PRO A 54 -7.40 5.97 20.14
N GLN A 55 -7.29 6.02 18.81
CA GLN A 55 -8.07 5.23 17.86
C GLN A 55 -8.01 3.72 18.17
N LEU A 56 -6.85 3.23 18.65
CA LEU A 56 -6.63 1.83 18.99
C LEU A 56 -7.35 1.41 20.29
N CYS A 57 -7.90 2.36 21.03
CA CYS A 57 -8.70 2.11 22.23
C CYS A 57 -10.21 2.21 21.96
N MET A 58 -10.62 2.54 20.74
CA MET A 58 -12.01 2.79 20.39
C MET A 58 -12.71 1.53 19.86
N PRO A 59 -13.98 1.29 20.24
CA PRO A 59 -14.74 0.18 19.67
C PRO A 59 -14.99 0.37 18.17
N GLN A 60 -15.16 -0.74 17.45
CA GLN A 60 -15.46 -0.73 16.01
C GLN A 60 -16.96 -0.88 15.77
N ARG A 61 -17.69 0.23 15.84
CA ARG A 61 -19.16 0.24 15.67
C ARG A 61 -19.60 1.44 14.83
N PRO A 62 -20.74 1.34 14.11
CA PRO A 62 -21.20 2.41 13.24
C PRO A 62 -21.37 3.74 14.00
N GLY A 63 -20.81 4.81 13.46
CA GLY A 63 -20.94 6.17 13.98
C GLY A 63 -19.96 6.52 15.10
N VAL A 64 -18.99 5.65 15.43
CA VAL A 64 -17.96 5.97 16.44
C VAL A 64 -17.17 7.23 16.08
N SER A 65 -16.91 7.47 14.81
CA SER A 65 -16.17 8.67 14.37
C SER A 65 -16.90 9.99 14.67
N GLN A 66 -18.21 9.92 14.94
CA GLN A 66 -19.06 11.07 15.30
C GLN A 66 -19.37 11.14 16.80
N SER A 67 -18.89 10.17 17.59
CA SER A 67 -19.13 10.12 19.03
C SER A 67 -18.38 11.22 19.79
N GLU A 68 -18.89 11.57 20.97
CA GLU A 68 -18.22 12.52 21.84
C GLU A 68 -16.88 11.96 22.33
N GLU A 69 -16.81 10.65 22.60
CA GLU A 69 -15.59 9.96 23.02
C GLU A 69 -14.50 10.06 21.95
N TYR A 70 -14.84 9.83 20.67
CA TYR A 70 -13.89 9.98 19.56
C TYR A 70 -13.40 11.43 19.45
N ARG A 71 -14.31 12.41 19.52
CA ARG A 71 -13.94 13.82 19.50
C ARG A 71 -13.06 14.21 20.69
N HIS A 72 -13.34 13.68 21.87
CA HIS A 72 -12.60 13.94 23.10
C HIS A 72 -11.19 13.38 23.05
N ALA A 73 -11.04 12.10 22.72
CA ALA A 73 -9.74 11.44 22.74
C ALA A 73 -8.94 11.62 21.45
N VAL A 74 -9.55 11.37 20.29
CA VAL A 74 -8.82 11.41 19.01
C VAL A 74 -8.64 12.86 18.55
N LEU A 75 -9.69 13.69 18.53
CA LEU A 75 -9.57 15.05 17.97
C LEU A 75 -9.01 16.08 18.95
N ARG A 76 -9.13 15.86 20.26
CA ARG A 76 -8.66 16.80 21.30
C ARG A 76 -7.50 16.29 22.15
N GLY A 77 -7.19 14.99 22.12
CA GLY A 77 -6.03 14.42 22.82
C GLY A 77 -6.23 14.32 24.31
N LEU A 78 -7.49 14.31 24.75
CA LEU A 78 -7.85 14.20 26.15
C LEU A 78 -7.94 12.72 26.54
N PRO A 79 -7.65 12.37 27.80
CA PRO A 79 -7.74 10.98 28.26
C PRO A 79 -9.13 10.39 28.00
N LEU A 80 -9.16 9.10 27.65
CA LEU A 80 -10.41 8.35 27.61
C LEU A 80 -10.92 8.16 29.03
N HIS A 81 -12.15 8.60 29.29
CA HIS A 81 -12.86 8.21 30.51
C HIS A 81 -13.42 6.80 30.28
N THR A 82 -12.76 5.79 30.84
CA THR A 82 -13.33 4.45 30.93
C THR A 82 -14.52 4.50 31.88
N SER A 83 -15.72 4.72 31.34
CA SER A 83 -16.94 4.36 32.05
C SER A 83 -16.88 2.85 32.33
N LEU A 84 -17.07 2.48 33.60
CA LEU A 84 -17.07 1.09 34.07
C LEU A 84 -17.97 0.22 33.19
N GLY A 85 -17.38 -0.65 32.36
CA GLY A 85 -18.11 -1.74 31.67
C GLY A 85 -17.81 -1.97 30.19
N ALA A 86 -17.13 -1.08 29.46
CA ALA A 86 -16.69 -1.36 28.09
C ALA A 86 -15.27 -1.94 28.09
N GLU A 87 -15.11 -3.21 27.70
CA GLU A 87 -13.78 -3.78 27.45
C GLU A 87 -13.07 -2.98 26.35
N MET A 88 -11.83 -2.57 26.64
CA MET A 88 -10.99 -1.91 25.66
C MET A 88 -10.61 -2.94 24.59
N PRO A 89 -10.80 -2.65 23.29
CA PRO A 89 -10.45 -3.60 22.25
C PRO A 89 -8.95 -3.89 22.26
N GLY A 90 -8.62 -5.14 21.93
CA GLY A 90 -7.26 -5.64 21.84
C GLY A 90 -7.05 -6.41 20.55
N LEU A 91 -5.78 -6.65 20.22
CA LEU A 91 -5.38 -7.58 19.17
C LEU A 91 -5.58 -9.03 19.64
N LEU A 92 -5.90 -9.92 18.70
CA LEU A 92 -5.98 -11.36 18.93
C LEU A 92 -4.59 -11.99 19.05
N ALA A 93 -3.63 -11.51 18.26
CA ALA A 93 -2.25 -11.99 18.24
C ALA A 93 -1.24 -10.83 18.34
N PRO A 94 -1.24 -10.05 19.45
CA PRO A 94 -0.35 -8.91 19.62
C PRO A 94 1.13 -9.28 19.50
N GLU A 95 1.51 -10.50 19.87
CA GLU A 95 2.87 -11.02 19.72
C GLU A 95 3.30 -11.22 18.27
N GLN A 96 2.40 -11.11 17.28
CA GLN A 96 2.71 -11.14 15.84
C GLN A 96 2.83 -9.73 15.24
N LEU A 97 2.45 -8.68 15.98
CA LEU A 97 2.63 -7.30 15.54
C LEU A 97 4.12 -6.93 15.51
N ARG A 98 4.57 -6.38 14.39
CA ARG A 98 5.93 -5.88 14.20
C ARG A 98 5.91 -4.45 13.69
N LEU A 99 6.83 -3.64 14.20
CA LEU A 99 7.15 -2.34 13.64
C LEU A 99 8.46 -2.47 12.87
N GLU A 100 8.50 -1.97 11.64
CA GLU A 100 9.73 -1.76 10.89
C GLU A 100 9.73 -0.34 10.29
N ILE A 101 10.91 0.15 9.91
CA ILE A 101 11.04 1.42 9.21
C ILE A 101 11.55 1.14 7.81
N ALA A 102 10.68 1.35 6.82
CA ALA A 102 11.02 1.18 5.43
C ALA A 102 11.73 2.45 4.92
N ALA A 103 13.03 2.31 4.64
CA ALA A 103 13.82 3.34 3.97
C ALA A 103 13.74 3.12 2.46
N HIS A 104 13.05 4.02 1.76
CA HIS A 104 12.94 4.05 0.31
C HIS A 104 13.45 5.40 -0.21
N PHE A 105 14.01 5.44 -1.43
CA PHE A 105 14.65 6.67 -1.93
C PHE A 105 13.68 7.86 -2.02
N ALA A 106 12.38 7.59 -2.21
CA ALA A 106 11.36 8.62 -2.33
C ALA A 106 10.59 8.89 -1.03
N VAL A 107 10.57 7.96 -0.07
CA VAL A 107 9.80 8.09 1.18
C VAL A 107 10.44 7.25 2.28
N THR A 108 10.35 7.69 3.52
CA THR A 108 10.73 6.87 4.68
C THR A 108 9.55 6.83 5.64
N LEU A 109 9.08 5.63 5.97
CA LEU A 109 7.84 5.45 6.72
C LEU A 109 7.92 4.28 7.71
N PRO A 110 7.19 4.38 8.84
CA PRO A 110 6.92 3.24 9.69
C PRO A 110 5.95 2.28 8.99
N VAL A 111 6.17 0.99 9.21
CA VAL A 111 5.34 -0.10 8.69
C VAL A 111 4.95 -0.97 9.88
N LEU A 112 3.65 -1.12 10.09
CA LEU A 112 3.10 -2.08 11.04
C LEU A 112 2.70 -3.34 10.29
N ARG A 113 3.28 -4.46 10.67
CA ARG A 113 3.08 -5.77 10.04
C ARG A 113 2.45 -6.74 11.02
N THR A 114 1.48 -7.52 10.57
CA THR A 114 0.91 -8.65 11.32
C THR A 114 0.60 -9.81 10.37
N SER A 115 0.71 -11.04 10.84
CA SER A 115 0.25 -12.25 10.15
C SER A 115 -1.19 -12.63 10.49
N ASP A 116 -1.79 -12.00 11.51
CA ASP A 116 -3.19 -12.22 11.86
C ASP A 116 -4.12 -11.31 11.04
N ARG A 117 -5.12 -11.93 10.39
CA ARG A 117 -6.05 -11.21 9.52
C ARG A 117 -6.96 -10.27 10.30
N GLU A 118 -7.48 -10.70 11.45
CA GLU A 118 -8.42 -9.90 12.23
C GLU A 118 -7.71 -8.71 12.86
N ASP A 119 -6.46 -8.87 13.28
CA ASP A 119 -5.61 -7.76 13.73
C ASP A 119 -5.33 -6.75 12.62
N PHE A 120 -5.05 -7.21 11.40
CA PHE A 120 -4.91 -6.31 10.25
C PHE A 120 -6.20 -5.54 9.98
N LEU A 121 -7.35 -6.23 10.00
CA LEU A 121 -8.66 -5.59 9.81
C LEU A 121 -8.95 -4.57 10.92
N PHE A 122 -8.61 -4.92 12.17
CA PHE A 122 -8.75 -4.04 13.31
C PHE A 122 -7.92 -2.77 13.13
N LEU A 123 -6.62 -2.90 12.87
CA LEU A 123 -5.70 -1.78 12.68
C LEU A 123 -6.12 -0.91 11.49
N THR A 124 -6.55 -1.53 10.39
CA THR A 124 -7.01 -0.82 9.19
C THR A 124 -8.25 0.03 9.48
N ARG A 125 -9.26 -0.54 10.15
CA ARG A 125 -10.46 0.22 10.54
C ARG A 125 -10.12 1.34 11.52
N ALA A 126 -9.32 1.06 12.53
CA ALA A 126 -8.93 2.05 13.54
C ALA A 126 -8.16 3.23 12.94
N LEU A 127 -7.17 2.96 12.10
CA LEU A 127 -6.19 3.96 11.65
C LEU A 127 -6.53 4.57 10.29
N ALA A 128 -7.15 3.82 9.37
CA ALA A 128 -7.51 4.31 8.03
C ALA A 128 -8.98 4.73 7.92
N HIS A 129 -9.87 4.09 8.69
CA HIS A 129 -11.32 4.31 8.59
C HIS A 129 -11.95 4.84 9.88
N ARG A 130 -11.16 5.48 10.75
CA ARG A 130 -11.66 6.23 11.92
C ARG A 130 -12.52 5.37 12.86
N CYS A 131 -12.12 4.11 13.00
CA CYS A 131 -12.80 3.08 13.80
C CYS A 131 -14.20 2.69 13.29
N GLU A 132 -14.58 3.10 12.08
CA GLU A 132 -15.84 2.65 11.47
C GLU A 132 -15.71 1.20 10.96
N PRO A 133 -16.75 0.35 11.13
CA PRO A 133 -16.72 -1.05 10.75
C PRO A 133 -16.93 -1.23 9.24
N VAL A 134 -16.13 -0.54 8.43
CA VAL A 134 -16.21 -0.64 6.97
C VAL A 134 -15.80 -2.07 6.52
N PRO A 135 -16.48 -2.63 5.51
CA PRO A 135 -16.04 -3.88 4.91
C PRO A 135 -14.72 -3.65 4.16
N ILE A 136 -13.73 -4.49 4.45
CA ILE A 136 -12.44 -4.50 3.74
C ILE A 136 -12.41 -5.79 2.92
N ALA A 137 -12.20 -5.66 1.61
CA ALA A 137 -12.22 -6.80 0.70
C ALA A 137 -11.17 -7.87 1.10
N ALA A 138 -11.50 -9.14 0.89
CA ALA A 138 -10.66 -10.26 1.32
C ALA A 138 -9.24 -10.22 0.70
N GLY A 139 -9.11 -9.72 -0.52
CA GLY A 139 -7.83 -9.57 -1.23
C GLY A 139 -6.99 -8.36 -0.83
N VAL A 140 -7.47 -7.49 0.08
CA VAL A 140 -6.68 -6.34 0.57
C VAL A 140 -5.77 -6.81 1.68
N HIS A 141 -4.46 -6.74 1.44
CA HIS A 141 -3.41 -7.16 2.39
C HIS A 141 -2.44 -6.03 2.75
N ALA A 142 -2.70 -4.81 2.29
CA ALA A 142 -1.93 -3.62 2.63
C ALA A 142 -2.85 -2.40 2.70
N GLN A 143 -2.45 -1.41 3.49
CA GLN A 143 -3.09 -0.10 3.52
C GLN A 143 -2.06 0.98 3.86
N ALA A 144 -1.76 1.86 2.91
CA ALA A 144 -1.09 3.12 3.22
C ALA A 144 -2.06 4.07 3.94
N VAL A 145 -1.66 4.58 5.11
CA VAL A 145 -2.45 5.50 5.94
C VAL A 145 -1.74 6.84 5.98
N GLY A 146 -2.40 7.90 5.51
CA GLY A 146 -1.90 9.27 5.57
C GLY A 146 -2.86 10.19 6.33
N GLY A 147 -2.35 11.29 6.89
CA GLY A 147 -3.17 12.25 7.61
C GLY A 147 -3.63 11.77 8.99
N LEU A 148 -2.96 10.75 9.55
CA LEU A 148 -3.34 10.14 10.82
C LEU A 148 -3.07 11.10 11.98
N ILE A 149 -4.07 11.30 12.84
CA ILE A 149 -3.89 12.03 14.09
C ILE A 149 -3.09 11.15 15.05
N HIS A 150 -1.90 11.62 15.42
CA HIS A 150 -0.97 10.88 16.26
C HIS A 150 -0.47 11.78 17.38
N TRP A 151 -0.97 11.57 18.60
CA TRP A 151 -0.72 12.46 19.73
C TRP A 151 0.73 12.43 20.22
N GLY A 152 1.45 11.31 20.07
CA GLY A 152 2.89 11.24 20.30
C GLY A 152 3.66 12.30 19.48
N LEU A 153 3.51 12.25 18.15
CA LEU A 153 4.08 13.23 17.23
C LEU A 153 3.55 14.66 17.45
N ILE A 154 2.24 14.84 17.65
CA ILE A 154 1.64 16.17 17.85
C ILE A 154 2.21 16.86 19.09
N ARG A 155 2.47 16.12 20.18
CA ARG A 155 3.08 16.66 21.40
C ARG A 155 4.51 17.16 21.16
N VAL A 156 5.26 16.54 20.25
CA VAL A 156 6.67 16.87 19.96
C VAL A 156 6.79 17.95 18.87
N HIS A 157 5.96 17.88 17.82
CA HIS A 157 6.14 18.66 16.59
C HIS A 157 4.99 19.66 16.33
N GLY A 158 3.94 19.68 17.15
CA GLY A 158 2.85 20.65 17.07
C GLY A 158 1.56 20.13 16.42
N ARG A 159 0.47 20.89 16.57
CA ARG A 159 -0.93 20.48 16.27
C ARG A 159 -1.21 20.14 14.81
N GLU A 160 -0.48 20.71 13.86
CA GLU A 160 -0.65 20.43 12.43
C GLU A 160 0.03 19.13 11.99
N THR A 161 0.85 18.53 12.84
CA THR A 161 1.55 17.28 12.53
C THR A 161 0.56 16.14 12.28
N ARG A 162 0.78 15.39 11.20
CA ARG A 162 0.05 14.16 10.89
C ARG A 162 1.03 13.03 10.64
N ALA A 163 0.68 11.86 11.14
CA ALA A 163 1.42 10.64 10.87
C ALA A 163 1.05 10.09 9.48
N GLN A 164 2.02 9.39 8.91
CA GLN A 164 1.82 8.49 7.79
C GLN A 164 2.48 7.15 8.15
N LEU A 165 1.84 6.05 7.79
CA LEU A 165 2.35 4.70 8.02
C LEU A 165 1.79 3.73 6.98
N ILE A 166 2.37 2.53 6.89
CA ILE A 166 1.81 1.43 6.10
C ILE A 166 1.37 0.32 7.05
N LEU A 167 0.18 -0.23 6.85
CA LEU A 167 -0.27 -1.47 7.47
C LEU A 167 -0.07 -2.61 6.47
N LEU A 168 0.56 -3.71 6.90
CA LEU A 168 0.80 -4.89 6.07
C LEU A 168 0.29 -6.17 6.75
N HIS A 169 -0.44 -6.97 5.99
CA HIS A 169 -0.83 -8.32 6.34
C HIS A 169 0.05 -9.33 5.57
N GLU A 170 0.53 -10.35 6.28
CA GLU A 170 1.28 -11.45 5.66
C GLU A 170 0.34 -12.42 4.95
N ALA A 171 0.38 -12.39 3.62
CA ALA A 171 -0.33 -13.34 2.76
C ALA A 171 0.38 -13.47 1.42
N PRO A 172 0.16 -14.57 0.67
CA PRO A 172 0.60 -14.69 -0.72
C PRO A 172 0.18 -13.48 -1.56
N TYR A 173 1.09 -12.93 -2.34
CA TYR A 173 0.80 -11.74 -3.15
C TYR A 173 -0.20 -12.06 -4.27
N GLY A 174 -1.19 -11.19 -4.44
CA GLY A 174 -2.29 -11.39 -5.40
C GLY A 174 -3.12 -12.66 -5.19
N SER A 175 -3.06 -13.27 -4.00
CA SER A 175 -3.64 -14.60 -3.73
C SER A 175 -3.13 -15.70 -4.66
N VAL A 176 -1.97 -15.50 -5.29
CA VAL A 176 -1.37 -16.48 -6.22
C VAL A 176 -0.68 -17.58 -5.42
N PRO A 177 -0.97 -18.87 -5.66
CA PRO A 177 -0.29 -19.97 -4.98
C PRO A 177 1.16 -20.13 -5.48
N ALA A 178 2.03 -20.65 -4.63
CA ALA A 178 3.47 -20.68 -4.87
C ALA A 178 3.89 -21.51 -6.11
N ASP A 179 3.11 -22.52 -6.49
CA ASP A 179 3.32 -23.36 -7.67
C ASP A 179 3.01 -22.64 -9.01
N ARG A 180 2.35 -21.48 -8.94
CA ARG A 180 2.03 -20.59 -10.07
C ARG A 180 2.93 -19.37 -10.14
N VAL A 181 3.94 -19.28 -9.29
CA VAL A 181 4.94 -18.20 -9.28
C VAL A 181 6.17 -18.65 -10.08
N PRO A 182 6.82 -17.76 -10.86
CA PRO A 182 8.10 -18.07 -11.51
C PRO A 182 9.12 -18.68 -10.54
N GLY A 183 9.78 -19.77 -10.95
CA GLY A 183 10.70 -20.53 -10.11
C GLY A 183 10.05 -21.48 -9.09
N ARG A 184 8.71 -21.45 -8.94
CA ARG A 184 7.92 -22.34 -8.07
C ARG A 184 8.51 -22.50 -6.66
N PRO A 185 8.69 -21.39 -5.91
CA PRO A 185 9.22 -21.45 -4.55
C PRO A 185 8.32 -22.29 -3.62
N SER A 186 8.85 -22.66 -2.45
CA SER A 186 8.00 -23.21 -1.38
C SER A 186 6.98 -22.19 -0.90
N ALA A 187 5.87 -22.63 -0.30
CA ALA A 187 4.86 -21.73 0.25
C ALA A 187 5.43 -20.72 1.25
N ALA A 188 6.33 -21.16 2.14
CA ALA A 188 7.00 -20.30 3.11
C ALA A 188 7.92 -19.26 2.42
N HIS A 189 8.66 -19.67 1.39
CA HIS A 189 9.51 -18.75 0.65
C HIS A 189 8.67 -17.75 -0.15
N TRP A 190 7.57 -18.18 -0.77
CA TRP A 190 6.66 -17.27 -1.45
C TRP A 190 6.01 -16.26 -0.50
N LEU A 191 5.64 -16.67 0.72
CA LEU A 191 5.10 -15.76 1.72
C LEU A 191 6.11 -14.66 2.09
N ALA A 192 7.37 -15.02 2.30
CA ALA A 192 8.44 -14.05 2.57
C ALA A 192 8.64 -13.08 1.40
N LEU A 193 8.72 -13.60 0.16
CA LEU A 193 8.83 -12.79 -1.06
C LEU A 193 7.61 -11.89 -1.27
N SER A 194 6.41 -12.37 -0.93
CA SER A 194 5.17 -11.60 -1.00
C SER A 194 5.21 -10.39 -0.07
N GLY A 195 5.81 -10.53 1.12
CA GLY A 195 6.00 -9.42 2.06
C GLY A 195 6.92 -8.32 1.51
N VAL A 196 8.01 -8.70 0.83
CA VAL A 196 8.93 -7.77 0.17
C VAL A 196 8.26 -7.09 -1.02
N LEU A 197 7.60 -7.87 -1.89
CA LEU A 197 6.91 -7.38 -3.08
C LEU A 197 5.83 -6.38 -2.69
N ARG A 198 4.96 -6.73 -1.73
CA ARG A 198 3.87 -5.89 -1.26
C ARG A 198 4.37 -4.57 -0.68
N LEU A 199 5.42 -4.60 0.15
CA LEU A 199 5.97 -3.37 0.72
C LEU A 199 6.51 -2.45 -0.39
N GLU A 200 7.29 -2.98 -1.34
CA GLU A 200 7.83 -2.19 -2.45
C GLU A 200 6.72 -1.67 -3.38
N HIS A 201 5.65 -2.43 -3.59
CA HIS A 201 4.47 -2.01 -4.34
C HIS A 201 3.82 -0.77 -3.70
N GLU A 202 3.53 -0.81 -2.39
CA GLU A 202 2.95 0.34 -1.66
C GLU A 202 3.90 1.55 -1.65
N LEU A 203 5.21 1.32 -1.44
CA LEU A 203 6.22 2.37 -1.48
C LEU A 203 6.31 3.00 -2.87
N THR A 204 6.10 2.23 -3.95
CA THR A 204 6.10 2.74 -5.32
C THR A 204 4.94 3.69 -5.56
N HIS A 205 3.71 3.37 -5.11
CA HIS A 205 2.59 4.32 -5.20
C HIS A 205 2.84 5.61 -4.42
N LEU A 206 3.48 5.50 -3.25
CA LEU A 206 3.85 6.68 -2.46
C LEU A 206 4.97 7.49 -3.13
N ALA A 207 5.90 6.82 -3.80
CA ALA A 207 6.96 7.44 -4.58
C ALA A 207 6.42 8.17 -5.81
N THR A 208 5.47 7.60 -6.54
CA THR A 208 4.83 8.28 -7.68
C THR A 208 4.08 9.52 -7.23
N LYS A 209 3.38 9.46 -6.09
CA LYS A 209 2.79 10.65 -5.47
C LYS A 209 3.81 11.72 -5.13
N ALA A 210 4.93 11.34 -4.50
CA ALA A 210 5.96 12.28 -4.05
C ALA A 210 6.74 12.92 -5.22
N LEU A 211 7.02 12.14 -6.28
CA LEU A 211 7.92 12.54 -7.37
C LEU A 211 7.19 13.02 -8.62
N CYS A 212 5.98 12.51 -8.89
CA CYS A 212 5.16 12.89 -10.04
C CYS A 212 3.92 13.73 -9.64
N GLY A 213 3.65 13.89 -8.34
CA GLY A 213 2.56 14.72 -7.82
C GLY A 213 1.18 14.04 -7.87
N GLU A 214 1.07 12.80 -8.34
CA GLU A 214 -0.18 12.04 -8.36
C GLU A 214 0.06 10.56 -8.10
N MET A 215 -0.92 9.91 -7.50
CA MET A 215 -1.07 8.45 -7.38
C MET A 215 -2.36 8.12 -8.12
N ARG A 216 -2.26 7.41 -9.24
CA ARG A 216 -3.37 7.29 -10.20
C ARG A 216 -4.30 6.14 -9.85
N LEU A 217 -3.80 5.12 -9.12
CA LEU A 217 -4.57 3.94 -8.71
C LEU A 217 -5.32 3.30 -9.89
N ASN A 218 -4.64 3.22 -11.04
CA ASN A 218 -5.14 2.67 -12.30
C ASN A 218 -4.18 1.58 -12.80
N LEU A 219 -4.53 0.89 -13.89
CA LEU A 219 -3.73 -0.24 -14.37
C LEU A 219 -2.27 0.11 -14.75
N LEU A 220 -1.99 1.37 -15.12
CA LEU A 220 -0.61 1.81 -15.35
C LEU A 220 0.17 1.87 -14.04
N ASP A 221 -0.43 2.49 -13.02
CA ASP A 221 0.18 2.64 -11.69
C ASP A 221 0.42 1.26 -11.05
N GLU A 222 -0.56 0.36 -11.17
CA GLU A 222 -0.45 -1.03 -10.70
C GLU A 222 0.64 -1.81 -11.44
N LEU A 223 0.75 -1.67 -12.76
CA LEU A 223 1.83 -2.29 -13.54
C LEU A 223 3.21 -1.81 -13.07
N ILE A 224 3.35 -0.51 -12.79
CA ILE A 224 4.60 0.08 -12.33
C ILE A 224 4.94 -0.40 -10.92
N ALA A 225 3.97 -0.39 -10.00
CA ALA A 225 4.14 -0.85 -8.63
C ALA A 225 4.47 -2.35 -8.56
N ASP A 226 3.79 -3.19 -9.33
CA ASP A 226 4.10 -4.62 -9.45
C ASP A 226 5.45 -4.86 -10.13
N ALA A 227 5.83 -4.07 -11.13
CA ALA A 227 7.15 -4.18 -11.74
C ALA A 227 8.27 -3.89 -10.73
N MET A 228 8.17 -2.80 -9.99
CA MET A 228 9.14 -2.45 -8.94
C MET A 228 9.16 -3.53 -7.84
N GLY A 229 8.00 -3.96 -7.37
CA GLY A 229 7.87 -5.00 -6.35
C GLY A 229 8.44 -6.35 -6.77
N MET A 230 8.12 -6.84 -7.96
CA MET A 230 8.62 -8.11 -8.47
C MET A 230 10.13 -8.06 -8.69
N LEU A 231 10.66 -6.97 -9.24
CA LEU A 231 12.11 -6.83 -9.39
C LEU A 231 12.84 -6.81 -8.05
N ARG A 232 12.25 -6.18 -7.03
CA ARG A 232 12.82 -6.14 -5.68
C ARG A 232 12.77 -7.51 -5.00
N ALA A 233 11.66 -8.24 -5.11
CA ALA A 233 11.47 -9.52 -4.43
C ALA A 233 12.08 -10.70 -5.22
N LEU A 234 11.79 -10.79 -6.52
CA LEU A 234 12.08 -11.93 -7.38
C LEU A 234 13.32 -11.72 -8.26
N GLY A 235 13.82 -10.48 -8.38
CA GLY A 235 14.90 -10.14 -9.31
C GLY A 235 14.48 -10.09 -10.79
N THR A 236 13.23 -10.42 -11.10
CA THR A 236 12.66 -10.39 -12.45
C THR A 236 11.22 -9.92 -12.41
N PHE A 237 10.77 -9.32 -13.51
CA PHE A 237 9.35 -9.08 -13.75
C PHE A 237 8.75 -10.24 -14.56
N SER A 238 7.50 -10.60 -14.28
CA SER A 238 6.76 -11.63 -15.03
C SER A 238 5.38 -11.10 -15.39
N ALA A 239 5.09 -10.98 -16.69
CA ALA A 239 3.79 -10.51 -17.16
C ALA A 239 2.67 -11.48 -16.77
N ASP A 240 2.97 -12.78 -16.73
CA ASP A 240 2.02 -13.81 -16.29
C ASP A 240 1.68 -13.69 -14.80
N LEU A 241 2.68 -13.43 -13.94
CA LEU A 241 2.44 -13.20 -12.53
C LEU A 241 1.61 -11.93 -12.29
N PHE A 242 1.90 -10.84 -13.02
CA PHE A 242 1.11 -9.60 -12.99
C PHE A 242 -0.35 -9.87 -13.36
N ARG A 243 -0.60 -10.55 -14.48
CA ARG A 243 -1.94 -10.97 -14.91
C ARG A 243 -2.68 -11.78 -13.84
N ARG A 244 -2.02 -12.78 -13.25
CA ARG A 244 -2.59 -13.61 -12.17
C ARG A 244 -2.93 -12.78 -10.94
N CYS A 245 -2.08 -11.83 -10.56
CA CYS A 245 -2.31 -10.93 -9.42
C CYS A 245 -3.49 -9.96 -9.63
N LEU A 246 -3.81 -9.64 -10.88
CA LEU A 246 -5.04 -8.91 -11.24
C LEU A 246 -6.30 -9.81 -11.21
N GLY A 247 -6.14 -11.13 -11.14
CA GLY A 247 -7.24 -12.09 -11.26
C GLY A 247 -7.79 -12.20 -12.69
N VAL A 248 -6.95 -11.98 -13.70
CA VAL A 248 -7.31 -12.10 -15.12
C VAL A 248 -6.88 -13.47 -15.63
N GLU A 249 -7.75 -14.15 -16.38
CA GLU A 249 -7.54 -15.46 -16.98
C GLU A 249 -6.67 -15.38 -18.26
N GLU A 250 -6.22 -16.54 -18.77
CA GLU A 250 -5.31 -16.60 -19.93
C GLU A 250 -5.96 -16.13 -21.22
N ASP A 251 -7.29 -16.24 -21.32
CA ASP A 251 -8.09 -15.72 -22.44
C ASP A 251 -8.43 -14.22 -22.30
N GLY A 252 -7.92 -13.55 -21.25
CA GLY A 252 -8.18 -12.14 -20.96
C GLY A 252 -9.50 -11.87 -20.24
N SER A 253 -10.32 -12.89 -19.96
CA SER A 253 -11.53 -12.74 -19.15
C SER A 253 -11.19 -12.59 -17.66
N ALA A 254 -12.10 -12.02 -16.87
CA ALA A 254 -11.92 -11.89 -15.44
C ALA A 254 -13.25 -12.11 -14.70
N PRO A 255 -13.29 -12.95 -13.65
CA PRO A 255 -14.50 -13.15 -12.87
C PRO A 255 -14.91 -11.85 -12.16
N ALA A 256 -16.19 -11.71 -11.79
CA ALA A 256 -16.73 -10.46 -11.21
C ALA A 256 -16.02 -9.97 -9.93
N HIS A 257 -15.35 -10.87 -9.21
CA HIS A 257 -14.60 -10.57 -7.99
C HIS A 257 -13.10 -10.32 -8.23
N ALA A 258 -12.63 -10.33 -9.48
CA ALA A 258 -11.24 -10.10 -9.82
C ALA A 258 -10.78 -8.68 -9.42
N ARG A 259 -9.55 -8.58 -8.93
CA ARG A 259 -8.92 -7.31 -8.49
C ARG A 259 -8.89 -6.27 -9.62
N VAL A 260 -8.77 -6.72 -10.87
CA VAL A 260 -8.73 -5.86 -12.06
C VAL A 260 -9.90 -4.87 -12.12
N TRP A 261 -11.09 -5.29 -11.67
CA TRP A 261 -12.30 -4.47 -11.76
C TRP A 261 -12.26 -3.23 -10.86
N THR A 262 -11.48 -3.26 -9.77
CA THR A 262 -11.25 -2.08 -8.93
C THR A 262 -10.56 -0.96 -9.69
N TYR A 263 -9.66 -1.30 -10.63
CA TYR A 263 -8.83 -0.33 -11.36
C TYR A 263 -9.49 0.25 -12.61
N VAL A 264 -10.62 -0.31 -13.02
CA VAL A 264 -11.37 0.10 -14.21
C VAL A 264 -12.82 0.48 -13.89
N ALA A 265 -13.17 0.61 -12.60
CA ALA A 265 -14.53 0.87 -12.14
C ALA A 265 -15.13 2.19 -12.69
N GLU A 266 -14.27 3.17 -12.96
CA GLU A 266 -14.66 4.50 -13.50
C GLU A 266 -14.83 4.52 -15.03
N LEU A 267 -14.59 3.40 -15.72
CA LEU A 267 -14.71 3.27 -17.17
C LEU A 267 -16.06 2.69 -17.61
N GLU A 268 -16.41 2.91 -18.88
CA GLU A 268 -17.43 2.09 -19.54
C GLU A 268 -16.93 0.66 -19.75
N GLN A 269 -17.84 -0.31 -19.84
CA GLN A 269 -17.45 -1.73 -19.88
C GLN A 269 -16.54 -2.06 -21.07
N SER A 270 -16.81 -1.51 -22.26
CA SER A 270 -15.95 -1.68 -23.44
C SER A 270 -14.56 -1.07 -23.25
N ASP A 271 -14.49 0.09 -22.60
CA ASP A 271 -13.25 0.81 -22.33
C ASP A 271 -12.44 0.10 -21.26
N ALA A 272 -13.10 -0.46 -20.24
CA ALA A 272 -12.48 -1.29 -19.21
C ALA A 272 -11.81 -2.52 -19.82
N LEU A 273 -12.50 -3.26 -20.69
CA LEU A 273 -11.91 -4.41 -21.40
C LEU A 273 -10.71 -4.00 -22.26
N THR A 274 -10.82 -2.86 -22.94
CA THR A 274 -9.72 -2.31 -23.75
C THR A 274 -8.52 -1.93 -22.88
N ALA A 275 -8.74 -1.29 -21.74
CA ALA A 275 -7.68 -0.90 -20.80
C ALA A 275 -6.96 -2.13 -20.21
N ILE A 276 -7.71 -3.19 -19.89
CA ILE A 276 -7.15 -4.47 -19.43
C ILE A 276 -6.23 -5.05 -20.50
N GLN A 277 -6.71 -5.16 -21.74
CA GLN A 277 -5.92 -5.69 -22.85
C GLN A 277 -4.63 -4.88 -23.05
N LEU A 278 -4.72 -3.54 -23.06
CA LEU A 278 -3.55 -2.67 -23.18
C LEU A 278 -2.55 -2.90 -22.03
N ALA A 279 -3.02 -3.06 -20.79
CA ALA A 279 -2.15 -3.31 -19.65
C ALA A 279 -1.43 -4.67 -19.75
N LEU A 280 -2.11 -5.72 -20.22
CA LEU A 280 -1.49 -7.04 -20.43
C LEU A 280 -0.45 -7.01 -21.54
N GLU A 281 -0.73 -6.33 -22.66
CA GLU A 281 0.24 -6.10 -23.73
C GLU A 281 1.46 -5.32 -23.22
N ARG A 282 1.24 -4.26 -22.42
CA ARG A 282 2.34 -3.52 -21.78
C ARG A 282 3.17 -4.40 -20.87
N ALA A 283 2.55 -5.29 -20.09
CA ALA A 283 3.26 -6.20 -19.22
C ALA A 283 4.17 -7.15 -20.02
N GLN A 284 3.68 -7.72 -21.12
CA GLN A 284 4.48 -8.58 -21.99
C GLN A 284 5.68 -7.85 -22.61
N GLU A 285 5.46 -6.63 -23.11
CA GLU A 285 6.55 -5.82 -23.63
C GLU A 285 7.57 -5.44 -22.55
N LEU A 286 7.09 -5.09 -21.35
CA LEU A 286 7.95 -4.75 -20.22
C LEU A 286 8.84 -5.93 -19.81
N GLU A 287 8.28 -7.14 -19.76
CA GLU A 287 9.04 -8.37 -19.50
C GLU A 287 10.12 -8.61 -20.56
N ALA A 288 9.82 -8.41 -21.84
CA ALA A 288 10.80 -8.53 -22.92
C ALA A 288 11.93 -7.48 -22.83
N LEU A 289 11.60 -6.24 -22.43
CA LEU A 289 12.58 -5.18 -22.21
C LEU A 289 13.52 -5.49 -21.03
N PHE A 290 13.00 -6.04 -19.93
CA PHE A 290 13.84 -6.50 -18.82
C PHE A 290 14.75 -7.66 -19.24
N LYS A 291 14.24 -8.66 -19.96
CA LYS A 291 15.04 -9.80 -20.45
C LYS A 291 16.15 -9.39 -21.40
N SER A 292 15.93 -8.34 -22.20
CA SER A 292 16.93 -7.81 -23.13
C SER A 292 17.90 -6.79 -22.50
N SER A 293 17.83 -6.56 -21.18
CA SER A 293 18.66 -5.58 -20.46
C SER A 293 18.60 -4.17 -21.05
N ARG A 294 17.45 -3.80 -21.64
CA ARG A 294 17.21 -2.48 -22.26
C ARG A 294 16.70 -1.44 -21.28
N LEU A 295 16.51 -1.81 -20.01
CA LEU A 295 15.97 -0.94 -18.97
C LEU A 295 17.02 -0.64 -17.89
N PRO A 296 16.91 0.51 -17.22
CA PRO A 296 17.80 0.85 -16.12
C PRO A 296 17.80 -0.21 -15.01
N THR A 297 19.00 -0.56 -14.55
CA THR A 297 19.20 -1.45 -13.40
C THR A 297 19.09 -0.71 -12.07
N ASP A 298 19.41 0.58 -12.05
CA ASP A 298 19.21 1.45 -10.90
C ASP A 298 17.71 1.68 -10.65
N PRO A 299 17.21 1.45 -9.42
CA PRO A 299 15.77 1.54 -9.11
C PRO A 299 15.20 2.95 -9.30
N VAL A 300 15.99 4.00 -9.06
CA VAL A 300 15.54 5.39 -9.24
C VAL A 300 15.34 5.68 -10.72
N GLN A 301 16.34 5.39 -11.55
CA GLN A 301 16.26 5.57 -12.99
C GLN A 301 15.15 4.70 -13.61
N ARG A 302 14.96 3.48 -13.09
CA ARG A 302 13.90 2.58 -13.53
C ARG A 302 12.51 3.14 -13.23
N LEU A 303 12.25 3.56 -12.00
CA LEU A 303 10.97 4.18 -11.65
C LEU A 303 10.72 5.41 -12.53
N ARG A 304 11.75 6.23 -12.76
CA ARG A 304 11.64 7.42 -13.61
C ARG A 304 11.22 7.06 -15.02
N TRP A 305 11.90 6.07 -15.62
CA TRP A 305 11.56 5.59 -16.95
C TRP A 305 10.14 5.03 -17.00
N LEU A 306 9.73 4.24 -16.00
CA LEU A 306 8.38 3.67 -15.89
C LEU A 306 7.30 4.75 -15.79
N CYS A 307 7.51 5.80 -15.01
CA CYS A 307 6.57 6.93 -14.87
C CYS A 307 6.39 7.74 -16.17
N GLN A 308 7.38 7.73 -17.06
CA GLN A 308 7.31 8.39 -18.38
C GLN A 308 6.42 7.66 -19.37
N GLN A 309 5.96 6.48 -19.00
CA GLN A 309 5.18 5.65 -19.88
C GLN A 309 3.67 5.88 -19.76
N ARG A 310 2.91 5.19 -20.62
CA ARG A 310 1.46 5.30 -20.75
C ARG A 310 0.86 3.98 -21.25
N LEU A 311 -0.44 3.79 -21.08
CA LEU A 311 -1.15 2.64 -21.66
C LEU A 311 -1.51 2.95 -23.11
N CYS A 312 -0.68 2.55 -24.06
CA CYS A 312 -1.01 2.59 -25.48
C CYS A 312 -0.34 1.44 -26.22
N SER A 313 -0.72 1.21 -27.48
CA SER A 313 -0.26 0.06 -28.28
C SER A 313 1.24 0.03 -28.62
N ARG A 314 2.01 1.08 -28.30
CA ARG A 314 3.49 1.13 -28.43
C ARG A 314 4.12 2.00 -27.34
N TRP A 315 5.22 1.58 -26.70
CA TRP A 315 6.03 2.50 -25.89
C TRP A 315 6.54 3.61 -26.84
N ARG A 316 6.62 4.85 -26.37
CA ARG A 316 7.32 5.86 -27.17
C ARG A 316 8.81 5.52 -27.06
N ASP A 317 9.45 5.30 -28.20
CA ASP A 317 10.92 5.24 -28.32
C ASP A 317 11.56 6.53 -27.77
#